data_AF-A0A7X1LYZ6-F1
#
_entry.id   AF-A0A7X1LYZ6-F1
#
_cell.length_a   1.000
_cell.length_b   1.000
_cell.length_c   1.000
_cell.angle_alpha   90.00
_cell.angle_beta   90.00
_cell.angle_gamma   90.00
#
_symmetry.space_group_name_H-M   'P 1'
#
loop_
_entity.id
_entity.type
_entity.pdbx_description
1 polymer ?
#
loop_
_entity_poly.entity_id
_entity_poly.type
_entity_poly.pdbx_seq_one_letter_code
_entity_poly.pdbx_strand_id
1 'polypeptide(L)'
;MLIVDVVLETADTTGFTLWPVAALPPYRPLALSGRMTPDEVGSAVAALARHTVGASDDDAPAPDAAALVRRMLAEEEISVDGGLSFRHTGLGVTVSPG
;
A
#
# COMPACT_ATOMS: atom_id res chain seq x y z
N MET A 1 -25.10 7.55 -7.50
CA MET A 1 -23.83 8.24 -7.22
C MET A 1 -22.71 7.27 -7.56
N LEU A 2 -21.71 7.72 -8.32
CA LEU A 2 -20.51 6.95 -8.61
C LEU A 2 -19.41 7.42 -7.65
N ILE A 3 -18.83 6.49 -6.89
CA ILE A 3 -17.66 6.73 -6.05
C ILE A 3 -16.47 6.09 -6.76
N VAL A 4 -15.36 6.82 -6.80
CA VAL A 4 -14.07 6.32 -7.31
C VAL A 4 -13.08 6.37 -6.17
N ASP A 5 -12.58 5.21 -5.76
CA ASP A 5 -11.57 5.07 -4.72
C ASP A 5 -10.24 4.67 -5.37
N VAL A 6 -9.15 5.34 -5.00
CA VAL A 6 -7.80 4.83 -5.28
C VAL A 6 -7.54 3.69 -4.31
N VAL A 7 -7.16 2.53 -4.83
CA VAL A 7 -6.86 1.35 -4.01
C VAL A 7 -5.46 0.86 -4.31
N LEU A 8 -4.79 0.33 -3.29
CA LEU A 8 -3.59 -0.48 -3.47
C LEU A 8 -3.89 -1.93 -3.10
N GLU A 9 -3.09 -2.84 -3.60
CA GLU A 9 -3.09 -4.23 -3.20
C GLU A 9 -2.22 -4.42 -1.94
N THR A 10 -2.79 -5.00 -0.89
CA THR A 10 -2.04 -5.30 0.33
C THR A 10 -0.92 -6.30 0.05
N ALA A 11 0.26 -6.06 0.63
CA ALA A 11 1.37 -6.98 0.55
C ALA A 11 1.37 -7.98 1.72
N ASP A 12 2.16 -9.05 1.58
CA ASP A 12 2.61 -9.81 2.75
C ASP A 12 3.53 -8.92 3.60
N THR A 13 3.09 -8.61 4.81
CA THR A 13 3.80 -7.74 5.76
C THR A 13 4.66 -8.54 6.75
N THR A 14 4.78 -9.86 6.57
CA THR A 14 5.63 -10.70 7.41
C THR A 14 7.08 -10.17 7.41
N GLY A 15 7.61 -9.89 8.60
CA GLY A 15 8.97 -9.38 8.78
C GLY A 15 9.12 -7.86 8.60
N PHE A 16 8.06 -7.13 8.25
CA PHE A 16 8.08 -5.67 8.24
C PHE A 16 7.85 -5.13 9.65
N THR A 17 8.89 -4.49 10.23
CA THR A 17 8.87 -4.01 11.63
C THR A 17 9.06 -2.50 11.77
N LEU A 18 9.09 -1.77 10.65
CA LEU A 18 9.37 -0.33 10.64
C LEU A 18 8.15 0.53 11.01
N TRP A 19 6.94 -0.01 10.85
CA TRP A 19 5.67 0.59 11.27
C TRP A 19 4.72 -0.49 11.82
N PRO A 20 3.78 -0.14 12.72
CA PRO A 20 2.62 -0.97 12.99
C PRO A 20 1.81 -1.22 11.72
N VAL A 21 1.42 -2.47 11.49
CA VAL A 21 0.61 -2.88 10.34
C VAL A 21 -0.69 -3.50 10.81
N ALA A 22 -1.75 -3.25 10.06
CA ALA A 22 -3.04 -3.87 10.32
C ALA A 22 -2.98 -5.35 9.95
N ALA A 23 -3.75 -6.17 10.65
CA ALA A 23 -3.90 -7.61 10.37
C ALA A 23 -4.77 -7.85 9.12
N LEU A 24 -4.33 -7.32 7.98
CA LEU A 24 -5.01 -7.43 6.70
C LEU A 24 -4.49 -8.66 5.95
N PRO A 25 -5.37 -9.44 5.30
CA PRO A 25 -4.93 -10.49 4.38
C PRO A 25 -4.14 -9.88 3.22
N PRO A 26 -3.09 -10.56 2.72
CA PRO A 26 -2.35 -10.10 1.55
C PRO A 26 -3.21 -10.23 0.28
N TYR A 27 -2.84 -9.48 -0.75
CA TYR A 27 -3.45 -9.48 -2.07
C TYR A 27 -4.93 -9.10 -2.04
N ARG A 28 -5.25 -8.06 -1.27
CA ARG A 28 -6.59 -7.48 -1.19
C ARG A 28 -6.56 -5.97 -1.42
N PRO A 29 -7.59 -5.40 -2.06
CA PRO A 29 -7.67 -3.97 -2.26
C PRO A 29 -7.90 -3.26 -0.91
N LEU A 30 -7.00 -2.33 -0.59
CA LEU A 30 -7.10 -1.37 0.50
C LEU A 30 -7.33 0.02 -0.08
N ALA A 31 -8.45 0.65 0.29
CA ALA A 31 -8.78 1.99 -0.20
C ALA A 31 -7.93 3.06 0.50
N LEU A 32 -7.22 3.85 -0.32
CA LEU A 32 -6.43 4.98 0.14
C LEU A 32 -7.36 6.16 0.41
N SER A 33 -7.48 6.54 1.68
CA SER A 33 -8.33 7.64 2.09
C SER A 33 -7.84 8.31 3.37
N GLY A 34 -8.25 9.55 3.59
CA GLY A 34 -7.99 10.25 4.87
C GLY A 34 -8.69 9.65 6.09
N ARG A 35 -9.41 8.54 5.93
CA ARG A 35 -10.09 7.80 7.03
C ARG A 35 -9.32 6.55 7.47
N MET A 36 -8.16 6.29 6.86
CA MET A 36 -7.32 5.17 7.24
C MET A 36 -6.86 5.28 8.69
N THR A 37 -6.88 4.16 9.38
CA THR A 37 -6.25 4.01 10.69
C THR A 37 -4.73 4.08 10.57
N PRO A 38 -4.00 4.40 11.66
CA PRO A 38 -2.54 4.38 11.65
C PRO A 38 -1.94 3.05 11.17
N ASP A 39 -2.56 1.93 11.53
CA ASP A 39 -2.09 0.59 11.15
C ASP A 39 -2.37 0.27 9.67
N GLU A 40 -3.47 0.76 9.11
CA GLU A 40 -3.73 0.70 7.66
C GLU A 40 -2.75 1.56 6.88
N VAL A 41 -2.36 2.74 7.41
CA VAL A 41 -1.31 3.57 6.83
C VAL A 41 0.02 2.82 6.82
N GLY A 42 0.38 2.16 7.92
CA GLY A 42 1.59 1.33 7.97
C GLY A 42 1.56 0.16 6.98
N SER A 43 0.38 -0.45 6.78
CA SER A 43 0.20 -1.52 5.78
C SER A 43 0.37 -1.01 4.35
N ALA A 44 -0.14 0.19 4.05
CA ALA A 44 0.06 0.86 2.77
C ALA A 44 1.55 1.20 2.52
N VAL A 45 2.24 1.71 3.54
CA VAL A 45 3.69 1.98 3.46
C VAL A 45 4.48 0.70 3.25
N ALA A 46 4.12 -0.40 3.92
CA ALA A 46 4.78 -1.70 3.72
C ALA A 46 4.63 -2.20 2.27
N ALA A 47 3.43 -2.06 1.68
CA ALA A 47 3.19 -2.43 0.28
C ALA A 47 4.00 -1.56 -0.69
N LEU A 48 4.01 -0.24 -0.49
CA LEU A 48 4.83 0.69 -1.29
C LEU A 48 6.32 0.40 -1.16
N ALA A 49 6.82 0.20 0.06
CA ALA A 49 8.22 -0.09 0.33
C ALA A 49 8.70 -1.36 -0.38
N ARG A 50 7.89 -2.42 -0.37
CA ARG A 50 8.19 -3.68 -1.05
C ARG A 50 8.35 -3.51 -2.56
N HIS A 51 7.52 -2.68 -3.17
CA HIS A 51 7.49 -2.51 -4.63
C HIS A 51 8.49 -1.44 -5.12
N THR A 52 8.61 -0.33 -4.40
CA THR A 52 9.45 0.82 -4.75
C THR A 52 10.93 0.60 -4.41
N VAL A 53 11.24 0.19 -3.18
CA VAL A 53 12.64 0.04 -2.77
C VAL A 53 13.23 -1.24 -3.33
N GLY A 54 12.39 -2.22 -3.68
CA GLY A 54 12.80 -3.49 -4.27
C GLY A 54 13.69 -4.28 -3.31
N ALA A 55 13.29 -5.50 -2.98
CA ALA A 55 14.27 -6.46 -2.45
C ALA A 55 15.23 -6.84 -3.58
N SER A 56 16.15 -5.94 -3.97
CA SER A 56 17.43 -6.41 -4.46
C SER A 56 18.02 -7.15 -3.26
N ASP A 57 18.22 -8.47 -3.35
CA ASP A 57 18.75 -9.30 -2.25
C ASP A 57 20.10 -8.77 -1.70
N ASP A 58 20.75 -7.85 -2.42
CA ASP A 58 21.97 -7.14 -2.03
C ASP A 58 21.76 -5.88 -1.17
N ASP A 59 20.55 -5.31 -1.09
CA ASP A 59 20.30 -4.09 -0.31
C ASP A 59 20.04 -4.40 1.16
N ALA A 60 20.89 -3.84 2.02
CA ALA A 60 20.72 -3.95 3.46
C ALA A 60 19.37 -3.34 3.89
N PRO A 61 18.59 -4.00 4.78
CA PRO A 61 17.34 -3.48 5.30
C PRO A 61 17.49 -2.04 5.81
N ALA A 62 16.47 -1.21 5.60
CA ALA A 62 16.49 0.14 6.13
C ALA A 62 16.57 0.08 7.68
N PRO A 63 17.50 0.82 8.31
CA PRO A 63 17.71 0.74 9.77
C PRO A 63 16.56 1.33 10.59
N ASP A 64 15.79 2.24 10.00
CA ASP A 64 14.64 2.89 10.62
C ASP A 64 13.63 3.38 9.55
N ALA A 65 12.44 3.79 10.01
CA ALA A 65 11.37 4.27 9.14
C ALA A 65 11.74 5.54 8.36
N ALA A 66 12.56 6.43 8.95
CA ALA A 66 12.98 7.66 8.28
C ALA A 66 13.95 7.36 7.12
N ALA A 67 14.84 6.39 7.30
CA ALA A 67 15.74 5.89 6.27
C ALA A 67 14.96 5.23 5.14
N LEU A 68 13.92 4.46 5.45
CA LEU A 68 13.03 3.88 4.44
C LEU A 68 12.36 4.97 3.59
N VAL A 69 11.75 5.97 4.24
CA VAL A 69 11.11 7.09 3.52
C VAL A 69 12.11 7.85 2.66
N ARG A 70 13.33 8.11 3.17
CA ARG A 70 14.38 8.76 2.37
C ARG A 70 14.78 7.93 1.14
N ARG A 71 14.85 6.59 1.26
CA ARG A 71 15.11 5.70 0.12
C ARG A 71 13.98 5.75 -0.90
N MET A 72 12.72 5.62 -0.45
CA MET A 72 11.55 5.73 -1.34
C MET A 72 11.51 7.07 -2.08
N LEU A 73 11.88 8.17 -1.41
CA LEU A 73 11.94 9.50 -2.03
C LEU A 73 13.13 9.70 -2.97
N ALA A 74 14.13 8.82 -2.92
CA ALA A 74 15.29 8.84 -3.82
C ALA A 74 15.03 8.06 -5.12
N GLU A 75 14.04 7.17 -5.13
CA GLU A 75 13.62 6.47 -6.34
C GLU A 75 13.00 7.43 -7.36
N GLU A 76 13.23 7.16 -8.64
CA GLU A 76 12.65 7.95 -9.74
C GLU A 76 11.12 7.79 -9.82
N GLU A 77 10.61 6.64 -9.39
CA GLU A 77 9.18 6.30 -9.39
C GLU A 77 8.80 5.54 -8.12
N ILE A 78 7.68 5.95 -7.50
CA ILE A 78 7.05 5.22 -6.40
C ILE A 78 5.78 4.57 -6.94
N SER A 79 5.82 3.25 -7.09
CA SER A 79 4.70 2.46 -7.59
C SER A 79 4.34 1.32 -6.61
N VAL A 80 3.10 0.86 -6.71
CA VAL A 80 2.55 -0.28 -5.98
C VAL A 80 1.41 -0.88 -6.80
N ASP A 81 1.21 -2.18 -6.68
CA ASP A 81 0.07 -2.86 -7.28
C ASP A 81 -1.24 -2.29 -6.71
N GLY A 82 -2.26 -2.12 -7.56
CA GLY A 82 -3.48 -1.40 -7.18
C GLY A 82 -4.28 -0.89 -8.38
N GLY A 83 -4.93 0.25 -8.20
CA GLY A 83 -5.63 0.97 -9.27
C GLY A 83 -6.83 1.75 -8.78
N LEU A 84 -7.88 1.79 -9.60
CA LEU A 84 -9.13 2.50 -9.31
C LEU A 84 -10.26 1.50 -9.09
N SER A 85 -10.97 1.62 -7.97
CA SER A 85 -12.21 0.90 -7.73
C SER A 85 -13.40 1.84 -7.94
N PHE A 86 -14.37 1.38 -8.74
CA PHE A 86 -15.58 2.14 -9.06
C PHE A 86 -16.77 1.51 -8.36
N ARG A 87 -17.55 2.32 -7.65
CA ARG A 87 -18.73 1.85 -6.91
C ARG A 87 -19.95 2.68 -7.26
N HIS A 88 -20.96 2.05 -7.85
CA HIS A 88 -22.23 2.71 -8.14
C HIS A 88 -23.25 2.43 -7.04
N THR A 89 -23.50 3.43 -6.19
CA THR A 89 -24.32 3.23 -4.97
C THR A 89 -25.79 2.94 -5.22
N GLY A 90 -26.34 3.41 -6.35
CA GLY A 90 -27.74 3.15 -6.71
C GLY A 90 -27.99 1.77 -7.29
N LEU A 91 -26.93 1.09 -7.77
CA LEU A 91 -27.02 -0.23 -8.39
C LEU A 91 -26.37 -1.33 -7.53
N GLY A 92 -25.63 -0.94 -6.48
CA GLY A 92 -24.88 -1.89 -5.64
C GLY A 92 -23.72 -2.58 -6.36
N VAL A 93 -23.28 -2.05 -7.50
CA VAL A 93 -22.23 -2.65 -8.34
C VAL A 93 -20.87 -2.05 -7.97
N THR A 94 -19.87 -2.92 -7.81
CA THR A 94 -18.46 -2.55 -7.65
C THR A 94 -17.66 -3.16 -8.79
N VAL A 95 -16.81 -2.35 -9.41
CA VAL A 95 -15.79 -2.78 -10.35
C VAL A 95 -14.43 -2.59 -9.66
N SER A 96 -13.72 -3.69 -9.48
CA SER A 96 -12.37 -3.69 -8.91
C SER A 96 -11.33 -3.44 -10.00
N PRO A 97 -10.13 -2.93 -9.63
CA PRO A 97 -8.97 -3.02 -10.52
C PRO A 97 -8.74 -4.47 -10.93
N GLY A 98 -8.31 -4.67 -12.17
CA GLY A 98 -8.00 -5.97 -12.75
C GLY A 98 -6.50 -6.15 -12.89
#